data_AF-A0A2P5Z7D2-F1
#
_entry.id   AF-A0A2P5Z7D2-F1
#
_cell.length_a   1.000
_cell.length_b   1.000
_cell.length_c   1.000
_cell.angle_alpha   90.00
_cell.angle_beta   90.00
_cell.angle_gamma   90.00
#
_symmetry.space_group_name_H-M   'P 1'
#
loop_
_entity.id
_entity.type
_entity.pdbx_description
1 polymer ?
#
loop_
_entity_poly.entity_id
_entity_poly.type
_entity_poly.pdbx_seq_one_letter_code
_entity_poly.pdbx_strand_id
1 'polypeptide(L)'
;MRNALLTTLIALVAAPAMASARTPASDCHAVMLAAVEDDMHNTWNKGQTVPVDIARDTPSGSAFCTHGGSCLPRKVAGHEAVRLADCKIGPSIGDGDSRLIALPRAHKR
;
A
#
# COMPACT_ATOMS: atom_id res chain seq x y z
N MET A 1 70.57 8.32 15.10
CA MET A 1 69.80 8.88 13.96
C MET A 1 68.49 8.12 13.88
N ARG A 2 67.37 8.86 13.85
CA ARG A 2 65.98 8.35 13.89
C ARG A 2 65.56 7.80 12.51
N ASN A 3 64.44 7.06 12.52
CA ASN A 3 63.48 6.78 11.43
C ASN A 3 63.59 5.37 10.82
N ALA A 4 62.51 4.65 10.56
CA ALA A 4 61.10 4.75 10.93
C ALA A 4 60.47 3.39 10.53
N LEU A 5 59.68 2.78 11.42
CA LEU A 5 58.81 1.66 11.05
C LEU A 5 57.69 2.20 10.16
N LEU A 6 57.54 1.64 8.95
CA LEU A 6 56.36 1.86 8.12
C LEU A 6 55.24 0.92 8.60
N THR A 7 54.27 1.50 9.29
CA THR A 7 53.02 0.84 9.68
C THR A 7 51.99 1.05 8.56
N THR A 8 51.72 0.02 7.77
CA THR A 8 50.71 0.07 6.69
C THR A 8 49.31 0.00 7.29
N LEU A 9 48.59 1.13 7.29
CA LEU A 9 47.18 1.22 7.68
C LEU A 9 46.28 0.71 6.55
N ILE A 10 45.61 -0.42 6.78
CA ILE A 10 44.54 -0.94 5.91
C ILE A 10 43.29 -0.09 6.20
N ALA A 11 42.92 0.79 5.25
CA ALA A 11 41.67 1.53 5.32
C ALA A 11 40.49 0.59 4.98
N LEU A 12 39.74 0.19 6.01
CA LEU A 12 38.42 -0.44 5.83
C LEU A 12 37.47 0.62 5.24
N VAL A 13 37.13 0.46 3.96
CA VAL A 13 36.11 1.27 3.30
C VAL A 13 34.74 0.80 3.81
N ALA A 14 34.16 1.57 4.74
CA ALA A 14 32.78 1.36 5.18
C ALA A 14 31.84 1.70 4.02
N ALA A 15 31.28 0.68 3.37
CA ALA A 15 30.18 0.86 2.42
C ALA A 15 28.94 1.36 3.20
N PRO A 16 28.31 2.48 2.81
CA PRO A 16 27.04 2.85 3.40
C PRO A 16 25.99 1.81 2.98
N ALA A 17 25.48 1.06 3.96
CA ALA A 17 24.31 0.23 3.76
C ALA A 17 23.15 1.16 3.38
N MET A 18 22.78 1.17 2.10
CA MET A 18 21.53 1.80 1.65
C MET A 18 20.39 1.12 2.40
N ALA A 19 19.85 1.82 3.39
CA ALA A 19 18.63 1.42 4.07
C ALA A 19 17.53 1.38 3.00
N SER A 20 17.14 0.17 2.61
CA SER A 20 15.98 -0.04 1.76
C SER A 20 14.77 0.50 2.52
N ALA A 21 14.35 1.72 2.19
CA ALA A 21 13.15 2.33 2.73
C ALA A 21 11.97 1.49 2.26
N ARG A 22 11.59 0.50 3.06
CA ARG A 22 10.28 -0.15 2.92
C ARG A 22 9.26 0.97 3.07
N THR A 23 8.61 1.33 1.97
CA THR A 23 7.44 2.21 2.00
C THR A 23 6.51 1.63 3.06
N PRO A 24 6.02 2.43 4.02
CA PRO A 24 5.10 1.92 5.04
C PRO A 24 3.95 1.20 4.34
N ALA A 25 3.61 -0.01 4.82
CA ALA A 25 2.41 -0.68 4.38
C ALA A 25 1.24 0.30 4.55
N SER A 26 0.38 0.42 3.54
CA SER A 26 -0.76 1.32 3.62
C SER A 26 -1.56 1.00 4.89
N ASP A 27 -1.85 2.01 5.70
CA ASP A 27 -2.68 1.87 6.91
C ASP A 27 -4.16 1.64 6.58
N CYS A 28 -4.50 1.59 5.29
CA CYS A 28 -5.85 1.43 4.78
C CYS A 28 -6.14 0.03 4.27
N HIS A 29 -7.32 -0.45 4.59
CA HIS A 29 -7.78 -1.77 4.22
C HIS A 29 -9.18 -1.74 3.59
N ALA A 30 -9.40 -2.69 2.68
CA ALA A 30 -10.70 -3.00 2.11
C ALA A 30 -11.10 -4.42 2.52
N VAL A 31 -12.38 -4.62 2.84
CA VAL A 31 -12.98 -5.92 3.16
C VAL A 31 -13.89 -6.37 2.03
N MET A 32 -13.79 -7.65 1.67
CA MET A 32 -14.64 -8.31 0.69
C MET A 32 -15.98 -8.70 1.32
N LEU A 33 -17.08 -8.13 0.84
CA LEU A 33 -18.45 -8.47 1.25
C LEU A 33 -19.02 -9.66 0.46
N ALA A 34 -18.48 -9.89 -0.75
CA ALA A 34 -18.75 -11.02 -1.62
C ALA A 34 -17.43 -11.54 -2.22
N ALA A 35 -17.46 -12.62 -2.99
CA ALA A 35 -16.31 -12.98 -3.82
C ALA A 35 -16.15 -11.98 -4.97
N VAL A 36 -14.92 -11.56 -5.24
CA VAL A 36 -14.59 -10.51 -6.21
C VAL A 36 -13.36 -10.91 -7.01
N GLU A 37 -13.36 -10.64 -8.31
CA GLU A 37 -12.18 -10.71 -9.16
C GLU A 37 -11.61 -9.30 -9.33
N ASP A 38 -10.30 -9.13 -9.13
CA ASP A 38 -9.63 -7.86 -9.43
C ASP A 38 -9.29 -7.71 -10.93
N ASP A 39 -8.80 -6.53 -11.32
CA ASP A 39 -8.40 -6.25 -12.71
C ASP A 39 -7.18 -7.06 -13.21
N MET A 40 -6.51 -7.80 -12.33
CA MET A 40 -5.44 -8.74 -12.65
C MET A 40 -5.92 -10.20 -12.64
N HIS A 41 -7.24 -10.43 -12.57
CA HIS A 41 -7.87 -11.75 -12.53
C HIS A 41 -7.59 -12.56 -11.25
N ASN A 42 -7.14 -11.93 -10.17
CA ASN A 42 -7.06 -12.61 -8.88
C ASN A 42 -8.43 -12.65 -8.22
N THR A 43 -8.78 -13.81 -7.67
CA THR A 43 -10.01 -13.99 -6.91
C THR A 43 -9.79 -13.74 -5.42
N TRP A 44 -10.63 -12.88 -4.86
CA TRP A 44 -10.68 -12.54 -3.45
C TRP A 44 -12.01 -13.00 -2.85
N ASN A 45 -11.94 -13.86 -1.84
CA ASN A 45 -13.09 -14.44 -1.18
C ASN A 45 -13.72 -13.48 -0.18
N LYS A 46 -15.01 -13.67 0.07
CA LYS A 46 -15.77 -12.97 1.11
C LYS A 46 -15.06 -13.07 2.48
N GLY A 47 -14.98 -11.94 3.18
CA GLY A 47 -14.35 -11.80 4.48
C GLY A 47 -12.85 -11.51 4.43
N GLN A 48 -12.19 -11.67 3.27
CA GLN A 48 -10.79 -11.28 3.13
C GLN A 48 -10.64 -9.76 3.27
N THR A 49 -9.54 -9.36 3.90
CA THR A 49 -9.16 -7.95 4.07
C THR A 49 -7.81 -7.73 3.41
N VAL A 50 -7.67 -6.66 2.64
CA VAL A 50 -6.50 -6.37 1.81
C VAL A 50 -6.07 -4.92 1.96
N PRO A 51 -4.76 -4.63 1.96
CA PRO A 51 -4.26 -3.27 2.02
C PRO A 51 -4.54 -2.54 0.71
N VAL A 52 -5.01 -1.30 0.80
CA VAL A 52 -5.36 -0.43 -0.33
C VAL A 52 -4.85 0.98 -0.07
N ASP A 53 -4.53 1.74 -1.11
CA ASP A 53 -4.02 3.11 -0.96
C ASP A 53 -4.71 4.13 -1.89
N ILE A 54 -5.37 3.66 -2.94
CA ILE A 54 -6.05 4.50 -3.93
C ILE A 54 -7.53 4.10 -4.04
N ALA A 55 -8.40 5.11 -4.09
CA ALA A 55 -9.74 4.98 -4.66
C ALA A 55 -9.71 5.51 -6.09
N ARG A 56 -10.17 4.71 -7.04
CA ARG A 56 -10.20 5.04 -8.47
C ARG A 56 -11.63 5.10 -8.97
N ASP A 57 -11.96 6.14 -9.71
CA ASP A 57 -13.20 6.21 -10.48
C ASP A 57 -13.09 5.32 -11.72
N THR A 58 -14.11 4.50 -11.96
CA THR A 58 -14.18 3.56 -13.08
C THR A 58 -15.50 3.74 -13.84
N PRO A 59 -15.60 3.31 -15.11
CA PRO A 59 -16.88 3.34 -15.83
C PRO A 59 -18.00 2.55 -15.14
N SER A 60 -17.64 1.53 -14.36
CA SER A 60 -18.56 0.70 -13.56
C SER A 60 -18.83 1.28 -12.16
N GLY A 61 -18.23 2.41 -11.81
CA GLY A 61 -18.40 3.11 -10.54
C GLY A 61 -17.06 3.49 -9.90
N SER A 62 -16.66 2.76 -8.86
CA SER A 62 -15.39 2.99 -8.15
C SER A 62 -14.69 1.67 -7.88
N ALA A 63 -13.37 1.73 -7.73
CA ALA A 63 -12.51 0.64 -7.33
C ALA A 63 -11.57 1.07 -6.20
N PHE A 64 -11.08 0.11 -5.42
CA PHE A 64 -10.04 0.33 -4.42
C PHE A 64 -8.79 -0.44 -4.84
N CYS A 65 -7.69 0.28 -5.06
CA CYS A 65 -6.47 -0.30 -5.57
C CYS A 65 -5.50 -0.64 -4.44
N THR A 66 -4.89 -1.81 -4.57
CA THR A 66 -3.89 -2.34 -3.65
C THR A 66 -2.56 -1.66 -3.88
N HIS A 67 -1.75 -1.59 -2.81
CA HIS A 67 -0.37 -1.15 -2.92
C HIS A 67 0.43 -2.20 -3.72
N GLY A 68 0.61 -1.97 -5.02
CA GLY A 68 1.31 -2.91 -5.91
C GLY A 68 0.57 -3.30 -7.19
N GLY A 69 -0.67 -2.85 -7.40
CA GLY A 69 -1.16 -2.66 -8.77
C GLY A 69 -2.55 -3.19 -9.11
N SER A 70 -3.18 -4.06 -8.31
CA SER A 70 -4.52 -4.54 -8.65
C SER A 70 -5.62 -3.66 -8.05
N CYS A 71 -6.70 -3.46 -8.81
CA CYS A 71 -7.87 -2.69 -8.40
C CYS A 71 -9.10 -3.58 -8.21
N LEU A 72 -9.69 -3.48 -7.03
CA LEU A 72 -10.86 -4.24 -6.60
C LEU A 72 -12.13 -3.44 -6.89
N PRO A 73 -13.08 -3.95 -7.70
CA PRO A 73 -14.30 -3.21 -7.98
C PRO A 73 -15.14 -3.08 -6.70
N ARG A 74 -15.61 -1.86 -6.40
CA ARG A 74 -16.49 -1.62 -5.24
C ARG A 74 -17.80 -2.41 -5.34
N LYS A 75 -18.30 -2.58 -6.56
CA LYS A 75 -19.57 -3.26 -6.85
C LYS A 75 -19.38 -4.41 -7.83
N VAL A 76 -20.13 -5.49 -7.61
CA VAL A 76 -20.28 -6.61 -8.54
C VAL A 76 -21.76 -6.82 -8.81
N ALA A 77 -22.15 -6.87 -10.08
CA ALA A 77 -23.56 -6.95 -10.51
C ALA A 77 -24.47 -5.89 -9.84
N GLY A 78 -23.94 -4.67 -9.65
CA GLY A 78 -24.69 -3.55 -9.05
C GLY A 78 -24.75 -3.56 -7.51
N HIS A 79 -24.33 -4.64 -6.85
CA HIS A 79 -24.30 -4.78 -5.39
C HIS A 79 -22.93 -4.42 -4.82
N GLU A 80 -22.89 -3.82 -3.63
CA GLU A 80 -21.61 -3.53 -2.95
C GLU A 80 -20.91 -4.85 -2.60
N ALA A 81 -19.69 -5.01 -3.11
CA ALA A 81 -18.89 -6.23 -2.97
C ALA A 81 -17.59 -5.98 -2.21
N VAL A 82 -17.10 -4.73 -2.18
CA VAL A 82 -15.90 -4.32 -1.45
C VAL A 82 -16.16 -3.04 -0.70
N ARG A 83 -15.68 -2.94 0.54
CA ARG A 83 -15.85 -1.76 1.40
C ARG A 83 -14.55 -1.39 2.10
N LEU A 84 -14.27 -0.10 2.26
CA LEU A 84 -13.17 0.37 3.13
C LEU A 84 -13.49 0.05 4.59
N ALA A 85 -12.53 -0.57 5.29
CA ALA A 85 -12.71 -0.99 6.68
C ALA A 85 -12.33 0.12 7.67
N ASP A 86 -11.23 0.81 7.41
CA ASP A 86 -10.58 1.74 8.34
C ASP A 86 -10.15 3.04 7.66
N CYS A 87 -10.73 3.36 6.49
CA CYS A 87 -10.35 4.51 5.68
C CYS A 87 -11.52 5.30 5.11
N LYS A 88 -11.20 6.54 4.73
CA LYS A 88 -12.05 7.40 3.91
C LYS A 88 -11.33 7.81 2.63
N ILE A 89 -12.12 8.15 1.63
CA ILE A 89 -11.62 8.79 0.40
C ILE A 89 -11.15 10.20 0.77
N GLY A 90 -9.90 10.49 0.43
CA GLY A 90 -9.23 11.77 0.66
C GLY A 90 -9.18 12.64 -0.60
N PRO A 91 -8.21 13.56 -0.68
CA PRO A 91 -8.01 14.41 -1.84
C PRO A 91 -7.76 13.61 -3.12
N SER A 92 -8.25 14.16 -4.24
CA SER A 92 -7.88 13.67 -5.56
C SER A 92 -6.39 13.85 -5.82
N ILE A 93 -5.79 12.88 -6.50
CA ILE A 93 -4.40 12.88 -6.94
C ILE A 93 -4.26 12.92 -8.47
N GLY A 94 -5.37 13.15 -9.20
CA GLY A 94 -5.41 13.21 -10.68
C GLY A 94 -6.00 11.96 -11.32
N ASP A 95 -6.40 12.05 -12.59
CA ASP A 95 -6.83 10.92 -13.43
C ASP A 95 -7.96 10.03 -12.87
N GLY A 96 -8.85 10.62 -12.08
CA GLY A 96 -9.94 9.88 -11.41
C GLY A 96 -9.48 9.13 -10.14
N ASP A 97 -8.22 9.30 -9.74
CA ASP A 97 -7.67 8.70 -8.54
C ASP A 97 -7.76 9.67 -7.35
N SER A 98 -7.97 9.09 -6.17
CA SER A 98 -7.99 9.76 -4.87
C SER A 98 -7.21 8.97 -3.85
N ARG A 99 -6.47 9.66 -2.99
CA ARG A 99 -5.72 9.01 -1.92
C ARG A 99 -6.66 8.51 -0.83
N LEU A 100 -6.43 7.31 -0.33
CA LEU A 100 -7.10 6.82 0.87
C LEU A 100 -6.42 7.34 2.14
N ILE A 101 -7.22 7.79 3.10
CA ILE A 101 -6.75 8.33 4.38
C ILE A 101 -7.25 7.44 5.50
N ALA A 102 -6.31 6.91 6.29
CA ALA A 102 -6.59 6.16 7.50
C ALA A 102 -7.46 6.99 8.45
N LEU A 103 -8.54 6.37 8.91
CA LEU A 103 -9.33 6.93 10.00
C LEU A 103 -8.50 6.83 11.29
N PRO A 104 -8.66 7.80 12.21
CA PRO A 104 -8.03 7.70 13.52
C PRO A 104 -8.45 6.38 14.16
N ARG A 105 -7.50 5.49 14.43
CA ARG A 105 -7.77 4.31 15.24
C ARG A 105 -8.14 4.83 16.62
N ALA A 106 -9.41 4.71 17.01
CA ALA A 106 -9.78 4.96 18.39
C ALA A 106 -8.95 3.99 19.23
N HIS A 107 -7.95 4.51 19.94
CA HIS A 107 -7.27 3.76 20.98
C HIS A 107 -8.36 3.35 21.99
N LYS A 108 -8.86 2.12 21.87
CA LYS A 108 -9.53 1.47 23.00
C LYS A 108 -8.46 1.34 24.07
N ARG A 109 -8.50 2.24 25.05
CA ARG A 109 -7.85 2.06 26.35
C ARG A 109 -8.45 0.85 27.04
#